data_AF-A0A833HJQ9-F1
#
_entry.id   AF-A0A833HJQ9-F1
#
_cell.length_a   1.000
_cell.length_b   1.000
_cell.length_c   1.000
_cell.angle_alpha   90.00
_cell.angle_beta   90.00
_cell.angle_gamma   90.00
#
_symmetry.space_group_name_H-M   'P 1'
#
loop_
_entity.id
_entity.type
_entity.pdbx_description
1 polymer ?
#
loop_
_entity_poly.entity_id
_entity_poly.type
_entity_poly.pdbx_seq_one_letter_code
_entity_poly.pdbx_strand_id
1 'polypeptide(L)'
;MRLWIAEKPKVAAAIAGELASRPVREAGFLRAGDDLVTWCYGHLLEPAPPEAYDPALARWSLESLPILPDAWQLLPRDGAKDQLAVLEQLLPQAGEIIHAGDPDAEGQLLVDEVLEHFRADAPVRRLWLSANDSDSIRAAIARLRPNGEFSGLRESARARQRADWL
;
A
#
# COMPACT_ATOMS: atom_id res chain seq x y z
N MET A 1 16.78 -9.04 4.70
CA MET A 1 15.44 -8.95 5.32
C MET A 1 14.45 -8.53 4.27
N ARG A 2 13.34 -9.27 4.10
CA ARG A 2 12.23 -8.86 3.22
C ARG A 2 11.12 -8.23 4.05
N LEU A 3 10.49 -7.20 3.50
CA LEU A 3 9.32 -6.56 4.08
C LEU A 3 8.09 -6.90 3.23
N TRP A 4 7.13 -7.59 3.82
CA TRP A 4 5.87 -7.96 3.18
C TRP A 4 4.79 -6.96 3.59
N ILE A 5 4.10 -6.36 2.62
CA ILE A 5 3.06 -5.36 2.86
C ILE A 5 1.74 -5.90 2.30
N ALA A 6 0.87 -6.39 3.19
CA ALA A 6 -0.45 -6.88 2.84
C ALA A 6 -1.50 -5.77 2.83
N GLU A 7 -2.68 -6.01 2.25
CA GLU A 7 -3.79 -5.05 2.31
C GLU A 7 -4.41 -4.92 3.71
N LYS A 8 -4.41 -6.01 4.49
CA LYS A 8 -5.14 -6.11 5.77
C LYS A 8 -4.46 -7.06 6.76
N PRO A 9 -4.67 -6.86 8.08
CA PRO A 9 -3.99 -7.65 9.12
C PRO A 9 -4.18 -9.16 9.00
N LYS A 10 -5.35 -9.59 8.53
CA LYS A 10 -5.67 -11.03 8.37
C LYS A 10 -4.80 -11.70 7.30
N VAL A 11 -4.55 -11.01 6.18
CA VAL A 11 -3.71 -11.53 5.09
C VAL A 11 -2.25 -11.57 5.54
N ALA A 12 -1.78 -10.51 6.23
CA ALA A 12 -0.46 -10.49 6.83
C ALA A 12 -0.23 -11.65 7.82
N ALA A 13 -1.20 -11.95 8.67
CA ALA A 13 -1.11 -13.08 9.60
C ALA A 13 -0.99 -14.43 8.88
N ALA A 14 -1.74 -14.62 7.79
CA ALA A 14 -1.67 -15.84 6.99
C ALA A 14 -0.31 -15.98 6.29
N ILE A 15 0.20 -14.90 5.68
CA ILE A 15 1.54 -14.88 5.09
C ILE A 15 2.62 -15.18 6.14
N ALA A 16 2.57 -14.52 7.29
CA ALA A 16 3.54 -14.72 8.36
C ALA A 16 3.58 -16.17 8.88
N GLY A 17 2.42 -16.85 8.94
CA GLY A 17 2.32 -18.25 9.34
C GLY A 17 2.96 -19.23 8.35
N GLU A 18 2.98 -18.88 7.05
CA GLU A 18 3.67 -19.67 6.02
C GLU A 18 5.17 -19.37 5.97
N LEU A 19 5.60 -18.17 6.40
CA LEU A 19 7.01 -17.77 6.45
C LEU A 19 7.74 -18.32 7.69
N ALA A 20 7.05 -18.45 8.83
CA ALA A 20 7.63 -18.97 10.06
C ALA A 20 6.62 -19.74 10.90
N SER A 21 7.10 -20.79 11.57
CA SER A 21 6.28 -21.64 12.45
C SER A 21 5.74 -20.90 13.70
N ARG A 22 6.43 -19.84 14.14
CA ARG A 22 6.05 -19.01 15.30
C ARG A 22 6.33 -17.53 15.02
N PRO A 23 5.45 -16.84 14.27
CA PRO A 23 5.60 -15.41 14.07
C PRO A 23 5.36 -14.64 15.37
N VAL A 24 6.16 -13.61 15.62
CA VAL A 24 6.05 -12.75 16.80
C VAL A 24 5.25 -11.50 16.44
N ARG A 25 4.20 -11.20 17.21
CA ARG A 25 3.37 -10.02 17.01
C ARG A 25 4.02 -8.79 17.63
N GLU A 26 4.08 -7.71 16.85
CA GLU A 26 4.43 -6.38 17.31
C GLU A 26 3.32 -5.37 16.96
N ALA A 27 3.51 -4.12 17.37
CA ALA A 27 2.59 -3.04 17.04
C ALA A 27 2.65 -2.74 15.53
N GLY A 28 1.61 -3.12 14.79
CA GLY A 28 1.47 -2.84 13.35
C GLY A 28 2.24 -3.76 12.39
N PHE A 29 2.95 -4.78 12.89
CA PHE A 29 3.61 -5.79 12.06
C PHE A 29 3.85 -7.11 12.81
N LEU A 30 4.37 -8.10 12.09
CA LEU A 30 4.76 -9.42 12.57
C LEU A 30 6.21 -9.69 12.18
N ARG A 31 7.00 -10.27 13.06
CA ARG A 31 8.30 -10.87 12.71
C ARG A 31 8.11 -12.35 12.38
N ALA A 32 8.52 -12.77 11.20
CA ALA A 32 8.44 -14.16 10.74
C ALA A 32 9.82 -14.63 10.28
N GLY A 33 10.61 -15.20 11.19
CA GLY A 33 12.01 -15.52 10.91
C GLY A 33 12.81 -14.25 10.61
N ASP A 34 13.46 -14.21 9.46
CA ASP A 34 14.24 -13.05 8.97
C ASP A 34 13.38 -12.04 8.18
N ASP A 35 12.08 -12.27 8.08
CA ASP A 35 11.14 -11.41 7.37
C ASP A 35 10.25 -10.60 8.32
N LEU A 36 9.84 -9.42 7.85
CA LEU A 36 8.84 -8.58 8.51
C LEU A 36 7.58 -8.56 7.67
N VAL A 37 6.42 -8.74 8.30
CA VAL A 37 5.12 -8.73 7.63
C VAL A 37 4.25 -7.66 8.26
N THR A 38 3.98 -6.60 7.51
CA THR A 38 3.09 -5.50 7.88
C THR A 38 1.88 -5.46 6.94
N TRP A 39 1.01 -4.49 7.14
CA TRP A 39 -0.23 -4.38 6.40
C TRP A 39 -0.71 -2.94 6.29
N CYS A 40 -1.58 -2.72 5.32
CA CYS A 40 -2.50 -1.60 5.28
C CYS A 40 -3.81 -2.00 5.99
N TYR A 41 -4.81 -1.12 5.96
CA TYR A 41 -6.20 -1.47 6.30
C TYR A 41 -7.13 -0.67 5.39
N GLY A 42 -7.14 -1.09 4.13
CA GLY A 42 -7.54 -0.25 3.01
C GLY A 42 -6.51 0.85 2.74
N HIS A 43 -6.93 1.87 2.00
CA HIS A 43 -6.11 3.04 1.71
C HIS A 43 -5.64 3.74 2.98
N LEU A 44 -4.31 3.87 3.16
CA LEU A 44 -3.69 4.65 4.24
C LEU A 44 -3.52 6.13 3.84
N LEU A 45 -3.60 6.40 2.55
CA LEU A 45 -3.50 7.72 1.94
C LEU A 45 -4.80 8.01 1.20
N GLU A 46 -5.14 9.27 1.07
CA GLU A 46 -6.32 9.72 0.31
C GLU A 46 -6.00 10.96 -0.52
N PRO A 47 -6.68 11.17 -1.67
CA PRO A 47 -6.55 12.39 -2.43
C PRO A 47 -6.76 13.62 -1.56
N ALA A 48 -5.82 14.56 -1.64
CA ALA A 48 -5.91 15.78 -0.85
C ALA A 48 -7.19 16.56 -1.23
N PRO A 49 -7.88 17.18 -0.25
CA PRO A 49 -9.04 18.01 -0.53
C PRO A 49 -8.60 19.33 -1.21
N PRO A 50 -9.51 20.07 -1.86
CA PRO A 50 -9.19 21.34 -2.54
C PRO A 50 -8.35 22.32 -1.71
N GLU A 51 -8.68 22.50 -0.44
CA GLU A 51 -8.00 23.41 0.48
C GLU A 51 -6.53 23.06 0.77
N ALA A 52 -6.11 21.83 0.48
CA ALA A 52 -4.72 21.42 0.58
C ALA A 52 -3.88 21.91 -0.62
N TYR A 53 -4.52 22.21 -1.76
CA TYR A 53 -3.87 22.82 -2.92
C TYR A 53 -3.81 24.34 -2.80
N ASP A 54 -4.91 24.95 -2.35
CA ASP A 54 -4.99 26.38 -2.05
C ASP A 54 -5.98 26.59 -0.88
N PRO A 55 -5.54 27.15 0.26
CA PRO A 55 -6.42 27.44 1.40
C PRO A 55 -7.68 28.24 1.07
N ALA A 56 -7.67 29.05 -0.01
CA ALA A 56 -8.85 29.78 -0.46
C ALA A 56 -9.97 28.85 -0.95
N LEU A 57 -9.65 27.65 -1.42
CA LEU A 57 -10.60 26.65 -1.91
C LEU A 57 -11.42 25.98 -0.79
N ALA A 58 -11.07 26.21 0.48
CA ALA A 58 -11.93 25.82 1.61
C ALA A 58 -13.31 26.50 1.54
N ARG A 59 -13.39 27.68 0.90
CA ARG A 59 -14.64 28.38 0.65
C ARG A 59 -15.15 28.06 -0.76
N TRP A 60 -16.34 27.47 -0.83
CA TRP A 60 -16.94 27.08 -2.10
C TRP A 60 -17.46 28.30 -2.87
N SER A 61 -17.09 28.39 -4.15
CA SER A 61 -17.50 29.43 -5.10
C SER A 61 -17.63 28.83 -6.50
N LEU A 62 -18.51 29.38 -7.34
CA LEU A 62 -18.57 29.01 -8.75
C LEU A 62 -17.34 29.53 -9.53
N GLU A 63 -16.74 30.63 -9.07
CA GLU A 63 -15.58 31.27 -9.72
C GLU A 63 -14.30 30.44 -9.60
N SER A 64 -14.22 29.56 -8.59
CA SER A 64 -13.07 28.68 -8.39
C SER A 64 -13.18 27.36 -9.14
N LEU A 65 -14.28 27.13 -9.88
CA LEU A 65 -14.50 25.91 -10.65
C LEU A 65 -14.08 26.05 -12.13
N PRO A 66 -13.57 24.98 -12.74
CA PRO A 66 -13.22 23.69 -12.15
C PRO A 66 -11.91 23.75 -11.34
N ILE A 67 -11.81 22.94 -10.29
CA ILE A 67 -10.57 22.80 -9.51
C ILE A 67 -9.74 21.70 -10.18
N LEU A 68 -8.65 22.09 -10.84
CA LEU A 68 -7.77 21.17 -11.56
C LEU A 68 -6.35 21.25 -10.97
N PRO A 69 -5.92 20.27 -10.16
CA PRO A 69 -4.57 20.26 -9.61
C PRO A 69 -3.50 20.07 -10.70
N ASP A 70 -2.49 20.93 -10.73
CA ASP A 70 -1.30 20.73 -11.57
C ASP A 70 -0.46 19.53 -11.09
N ALA A 71 -0.40 19.34 -9.77
CA ALA A 71 0.29 18.24 -9.11
C ALA A 71 -0.63 17.63 -8.05
N TRP A 72 -0.94 16.34 -8.23
CA TRP A 72 -1.79 15.58 -7.31
C TRP A 72 -1.09 15.36 -5.97
N GLN A 73 -1.81 15.59 -4.88
CA GLN A 73 -1.33 15.37 -3.52
C GLN A 73 -2.12 14.25 -2.87
N LEU A 74 -1.43 13.41 -2.10
CA LEU A 74 -2.02 12.40 -1.23
C LEU A 74 -1.71 12.77 0.21
N LEU A 75 -2.70 12.69 1.09
CA LEU A 75 -2.57 12.94 2.52
C LEU A 75 -2.84 11.66 3.31
N PRO A 76 -2.21 11.48 4.48
CA PRO A 76 -2.60 10.43 5.42
C PRO A 76 -4.08 10.48 5.76
N ARG A 77 -4.79 9.37 5.56
CA ARG A 77 -6.18 9.24 5.99
C ARG A 77 -6.28 9.35 7.51
N ASP A 78 -7.39 9.88 8.00
CA ASP A 78 -7.72 9.81 9.42
C ASP A 78 -7.59 8.37 9.96
N GLY A 79 -6.87 8.23 11.08
CA GLY A 79 -6.57 6.94 11.71
C GLY A 79 -5.48 6.11 11.01
N ALA A 80 -4.83 6.60 9.95
CA ALA A 80 -3.71 5.91 9.29
C ALA A 80 -2.34 6.19 9.93
N LYS A 81 -2.23 7.24 10.75
CA LYS A 81 -0.96 7.76 11.29
C LYS A 81 -0.07 6.69 11.93
N ASP A 82 -0.63 5.86 12.81
CA ASP A 82 0.14 4.86 13.53
C ASP A 82 0.72 3.79 12.58
N GLN A 83 -0.05 3.36 11.58
CA GLN A 83 0.41 2.37 10.61
C GLN A 83 1.40 2.95 9.61
N LEU A 84 1.21 4.20 9.20
CA LEU A 84 2.19 4.93 8.39
C LEU A 84 3.51 5.10 9.14
N ALA A 85 3.48 5.40 10.44
CA ALA A 85 4.70 5.45 11.26
C ALA A 85 5.43 4.10 11.33
N VAL A 86 4.69 3.00 11.41
CA VAL A 86 5.26 1.64 11.31
C VAL A 86 5.91 1.44 9.93
N LEU A 87 5.23 1.80 8.84
CA LEU A 87 5.78 1.68 7.49
C LEU A 87 7.03 2.55 7.29
N GLU A 88 7.02 3.79 7.79
CA GLU A 88 8.16 4.71 7.79
C GLU A 88 9.37 4.11 8.51
N GLN A 89 9.14 3.43 9.63
CA GLN A 89 10.20 2.74 10.37
C GLN A 89 10.74 1.53 9.59
N LEU A 90 9.86 0.73 8.95
CA LEU A 90 10.23 -0.56 8.38
C LEU A 90 10.81 -0.47 6.97
N LEU A 91 10.31 0.43 6.13
CA LEU A 91 10.69 0.56 4.72
C LEU A 91 12.20 0.77 4.53
N PRO A 92 12.89 1.66 5.28
CA PRO A 92 14.34 1.87 5.13
C PRO A 92 15.19 0.64 5.48
N GLN A 93 14.63 -0.32 6.22
CA GLN A 93 15.35 -1.53 6.63
C GLN A 93 15.17 -2.68 5.62
N ALA A 94 14.27 -2.52 4.64
CA ALA A 94 13.95 -3.57 3.68
C ALA A 94 15.06 -3.69 2.62
N GLY A 95 15.65 -4.88 2.48
CA GLY A 95 16.50 -5.21 1.33
C GLY A 95 15.69 -5.59 0.09
N GLU A 96 14.44 -5.97 0.29
CA GLU A 96 13.46 -6.30 -0.74
C GLU A 96 12.05 -6.11 -0.15
N ILE A 97 11.12 -5.62 -0.95
CA ILE A 97 9.72 -5.43 -0.57
C ILE A 97 8.84 -6.41 -1.34
N ILE A 98 7.94 -7.07 -0.63
CA ILE A 98 6.91 -7.92 -1.23
C ILE A 98 5.54 -7.25 -1.09
N HIS A 99 5.04 -6.75 -2.21
CA HIS A 99 3.70 -6.20 -2.34
C HIS A 99 2.66 -7.32 -2.34
N ALA A 100 1.84 -7.37 -1.30
CA ALA A 100 0.80 -8.38 -1.07
C ALA A 100 -0.62 -7.78 -0.91
N GLY A 101 -0.90 -6.65 -1.57
CA GLY A 101 -2.28 -6.18 -1.77
C GLY A 101 -3.14 -7.17 -2.57
N ASP A 102 -4.47 -7.04 -2.50
CA ASP A 102 -5.40 -7.95 -3.17
C ASP A 102 -5.16 -7.99 -4.70
N PRO A 103 -5.49 -9.09 -5.40
CA PRO A 103 -5.13 -9.32 -6.81
C PRO A 103 -6.03 -8.56 -7.80
N ASP A 104 -6.18 -7.25 -7.59
CA ASP A 104 -6.95 -6.35 -8.43
C ASP A 104 -6.27 -4.97 -8.57
N ALA A 105 -6.94 -4.02 -9.21
CA ALA A 105 -6.39 -2.69 -9.45
C ALA A 105 -6.30 -1.83 -8.18
N GLU A 106 -7.24 -1.96 -7.24
CA GLU A 106 -7.22 -1.20 -5.98
C GLU A 106 -6.15 -1.75 -5.03
N GLY A 107 -6.07 -3.07 -4.93
CA GLY A 107 -5.04 -3.79 -4.20
C GLY A 107 -3.63 -3.43 -4.67
N GLN A 108 -3.46 -3.19 -5.98
CA GLN A 108 -2.22 -2.67 -6.55
C GLN A 108 -1.96 -1.22 -6.13
N LEU A 109 -2.95 -0.35 -6.26
CA LEU A 109 -2.76 1.08 -5.98
C LEU A 109 -2.43 1.36 -4.51
N LEU A 110 -3.14 0.74 -3.57
CA LEU A 110 -3.05 1.11 -2.16
C LEU A 110 -1.65 0.90 -1.56
N VAL A 111 -0.93 -0.15 -2.00
CA VAL A 111 0.44 -0.40 -1.54
C VAL A 111 1.43 0.42 -2.36
N ASP A 112 1.23 0.54 -3.68
CA ASP A 112 2.10 1.37 -4.52
C ASP A 112 2.11 2.84 -4.06
N GLU A 113 0.96 3.40 -3.67
CA GLU A 113 0.87 4.77 -3.13
C GLU A 113 1.67 4.93 -1.84
N VAL A 114 1.65 3.93 -0.95
CA VAL A 114 2.48 3.92 0.27
C VAL A 114 3.97 3.91 -0.09
N LEU A 115 4.37 3.07 -1.05
CA LEU A 115 5.76 2.98 -1.50
C LEU A 115 6.23 4.29 -2.13
N GLU A 116 5.39 4.94 -2.94
CA GLU A 116 5.66 6.23 -3.56
C GLU A 116 5.71 7.37 -2.53
N HIS A 117 4.79 7.37 -1.56
CA HIS A 117 4.74 8.36 -0.48
C HIS A 117 6.03 8.39 0.34
N PHE A 118 6.55 7.21 0.69
CA PHE A 118 7.80 7.07 1.43
C PHE A 118 9.06 7.01 0.54
N ARG A 119 8.91 7.11 -0.80
CA ARG A 119 10.00 7.01 -1.78
C ARG A 119 10.87 5.76 -1.54
N ALA A 120 10.21 4.60 -1.41
CA ALA A 120 10.90 3.35 -1.13
C ALA A 120 11.86 2.97 -2.27
N ASP A 121 13.14 2.77 -1.92
CA ASP A 121 14.20 2.47 -2.90
C ASP A 121 14.44 0.97 -3.12
N ALA A 122 13.97 0.12 -2.21
CA ALA A 122 14.20 -1.32 -2.26
C ALA A 122 13.47 -1.98 -3.45
N PRO A 123 14.04 -3.04 -4.06
CA PRO A 123 13.39 -3.75 -5.14
C PRO A 123 12.05 -4.34 -4.69
N VAL A 124 11.01 -4.17 -5.52
CA VAL A 124 9.64 -4.59 -5.20
C VAL A 124 9.24 -5.80 -6.05
N ARG A 125 8.80 -6.87 -5.39
CA ARG A 125 8.13 -8.00 -6.01
C ARG A 125 6.67 -8.06 -5.61
N ARG A 126 5.83 -8.58 -6.49
CA ARG A 126 4.39 -8.74 -6.32
C ARG A 126 4.04 -10.19 -5.97
N LEU A 127 3.33 -10.35 -4.88
CA LEU A 127 2.65 -11.59 -4.50
C LEU A 127 1.21 -11.57 -5.02
N TRP A 128 0.93 -12.28 -6.11
CA TRP A 128 -0.43 -12.37 -6.64
C TRP A 128 -1.21 -13.50 -5.97
N LEU A 129 -2.03 -13.15 -4.96
CA LEU A 129 -2.70 -14.12 -4.11
C LEU A 129 -4.19 -14.21 -4.42
N SER A 130 -4.64 -15.30 -5.05
CA SER A 130 -6.06 -15.52 -5.40
C SER A 130 -6.91 -16.03 -4.23
N ALA A 131 -6.28 -16.63 -3.21
CA ALA A 131 -6.95 -17.18 -2.04
C ALA A 131 -6.00 -17.21 -0.83
N ASN A 132 -6.56 -17.08 0.36
CA ASN A 132 -5.81 -16.97 1.62
C ASN A 132 -5.58 -18.31 2.34
N ASP A 133 -5.83 -19.43 1.67
CA ASP A 133 -5.48 -20.75 2.19
C ASP A 133 -3.98 -21.02 2.05
N SER A 134 -3.47 -21.93 2.88
CA SER A 134 -2.03 -22.22 2.98
C SER A 134 -1.40 -22.70 1.67
N ASP A 135 -2.11 -23.51 0.87
CA ASP A 135 -1.59 -24.02 -0.40
C ASP A 135 -1.44 -22.90 -1.42
N SER A 136 -2.46 -22.05 -1.54
CA SER A 136 -2.44 -20.88 -2.41
C SER A 136 -1.33 -19.89 -2.03
N ILE A 137 -1.13 -19.64 -0.73
CA ILE A 137 -0.08 -18.73 -0.25
C ILE A 137 1.30 -19.30 -0.58
N ARG A 138 1.58 -20.57 -0.28
CA ARG A 138 2.86 -21.20 -0.60
C ARG A 138 3.16 -21.18 -2.09
N ALA A 139 2.16 -21.49 -2.92
CA ALA A 139 2.29 -21.46 -4.37
C ALA A 139 2.58 -20.05 -4.90
N ALA A 140 1.92 -19.02 -4.35
CA ALA A 140 2.13 -17.63 -4.73
C ALA A 140 3.52 -17.12 -4.29
N ILE A 141 3.99 -17.47 -3.09
CA ILE A 141 5.33 -17.12 -2.58
C ILE A 141 6.43 -17.69 -3.49
N ALA A 142 6.23 -18.90 -4.04
CA ALA A 142 7.17 -19.51 -4.97
C ALA A 142 7.19 -18.84 -6.36
N ARG A 143 6.21 -17.97 -6.67
CA ARG A 143 5.99 -17.37 -8.00
C ARG A 143 5.90 -15.85 -7.94
N LEU A 144 6.68 -15.23 -7.06
CA LEU A 144 6.80 -13.77 -6.98
C LEU A 144 7.23 -13.18 -8.32
N ARG A 145 6.53 -12.12 -8.74
CA ARG A 145 6.78 -11.43 -10.02
C ARG A 145 7.36 -10.04 -9.78
N PRO A 146 8.11 -9.44 -10.70
CA PRO A 146 8.46 -8.02 -10.64
C PRO A 146 7.21 -7.14 -10.51
N ASN A 147 7.20 -6.18 -9.57
CA ASN A 147 6.03 -5.30 -9.38
C ASN A 147 5.74 -4.42 -10.61
N GLY A 148 6.78 -4.08 -11.39
CA GLY A 148 6.64 -3.28 -12.60
C GLY A 148 5.73 -3.89 -13.68
N GLU A 149 5.53 -5.21 -13.68
CA GLU A 149 4.59 -5.89 -14.58
C GLU A 149 3.11 -5.50 -14.31
N PHE A 150 2.83 -4.93 -13.14
CA PHE A 150 1.48 -4.52 -12.71
C PHE A 150 1.27 -3.01 -12.78
N SER A 151 2.21 -2.26 -13.36
CA SER A 151 2.11 -0.81 -13.55
C SER A 151 0.82 -0.39 -14.28
N GLY A 152 0.35 -1.18 -15.24
CA GLY A 152 -0.94 -0.93 -15.91
C GLY A 152 -2.15 -0.96 -14.97
N LEU A 153 -2.16 -1.84 -13.97
CA LEU A 153 -3.22 -1.88 -12.95
C LEU A 153 -3.14 -0.65 -12.03
N ARG A 154 -1.91 -0.31 -11.59
CA ARG A 154 -1.68 0.90 -10.78
C ARG A 154 -2.16 2.15 -11.49
N GLU A 155 -1.75 2.37 -12.74
CA GLU A 155 -2.17 3.56 -13.50
C GLU A 155 -3.68 3.57 -13.79
N SER A 156 -4.30 2.41 -14.01
CA SER A 156 -5.75 2.30 -14.18
C SER A 156 -6.51 2.73 -12.92
N ALA A 157 -6.13 2.22 -11.75
CA ALA A 157 -6.77 2.58 -10.48
C ALA A 157 -6.52 4.04 -10.12
N ARG A 158 -5.30 4.55 -10.33
CA ARG A 158 -4.94 5.96 -10.16
C ARG A 158 -5.78 6.88 -11.05
N ALA A 159 -5.93 6.52 -12.33
CA ALA A 159 -6.75 7.30 -13.26
C ALA A 159 -8.20 7.37 -12.80
N ARG A 160 -8.77 6.24 -12.35
CA ARG A 160 -10.11 6.19 -11.78
C ARG A 160 -10.24 7.05 -10.52
N GLN A 161 -9.33 6.91 -9.55
CA GLN A 161 -9.31 7.70 -8.31
C GLN A 161 -9.29 9.21 -8.59
N ARG A 162 -8.45 9.64 -9.55
CA ARG A 162 -8.35 11.05 -9.96
C ARG A 162 -9.58 11.54 -10.71
N ALA A 163 -10.15 10.71 -11.58
CA ALA A 163 -11.37 11.06 -12.31
C ALA A 163 -12.60 11.14 -11.40
N ASP A 164 -12.69 10.28 -10.38
CA ASP A 164 -13.77 10.32 -9.39
C ASP A 164 -13.66 11.54 -8.46
N TRP A 165 -12.45 12.10 -8.28
CA TRP A 165 -12.20 13.30 -7.49
C TRP A 165 -12.55 14.59 -8.23
N LEU A 166 -12.34 14.62 -9.56
CA LEU A 166 -12.63 15.76 -10.45
C LEU A 166 -14.13 15.96 -10.69
#